data_AF-A0A4U0Y3H3-F1
#
_entry.id   AF-A0A4U0Y3H3-F1
#
_cell.length_a   1.000
_cell.length_b   1.000
_cell.length_c   1.000
_cell.angle_alpha   90.00
_cell.angle_beta   90.00
_cell.angle_gamma   90.00
#
_symmetry.space_group_name_H-M   'P 1'
#
loop_
_entity.id
_entity.type
_entity.pdbx_description
1 polymer ?
#
loop_
_entity_poly.entity_id
_entity_poly.type
_entity_poly.pdbx_seq_one_letter_code
_entity_poly.pdbx_strand_id
1 'polypeptide(L)'
;MGMLARLSQAAYLLGRVFKHTKDTTIDDLYHEEERNQLDRTLRALLNLSYVEGAMRRMAVCAQTGICYSALITLHDPQSNRTDAMHHQYAMSILKPVAEESALGSQMFMTTVTRSVEDASPLLLHWAYQAAMVYGRLIHYTGKEALGPMEVLTTKLSLMSRRWLAAGRGLSADTGSESAIIFIDPYNDFIHPAGKLYSALAESLKDTDTITHMHEVLATARAARIPVYYGLHQQYKPGNYDGWQQMTATHVTQKEGKVFEEGSWGARIFEGMEPVLENGDVVLSKHWNSSSFQNTDLDFLLRQRGITHVVFAGLVTNTCVETTARYAGYHVTMLTDATAAFSTEQKNAATNIIWPLFAQKVTTTAAWAAGLKGEKREKNGS
;
A
#
# COMPACT_ATOMS: atom_id res chain seq x y z
N MET A 1 42.76 -16.33 -8.32
CA MET A 1 41.93 -16.43 -7.09
C MET A 1 40.61 -17.10 -7.42
N GLY A 2 40.20 -18.11 -6.65
CA GLY A 2 38.94 -18.83 -6.86
C GLY A 2 37.69 -18.07 -6.38
N MET A 3 36.50 -18.60 -6.71
CA MET A 3 35.18 -18.02 -6.39
C MET A 3 35.05 -17.64 -4.91
N LEU A 4 35.46 -18.55 -4.02
CA LEU A 4 35.36 -18.37 -2.58
C LEU A 4 36.21 -17.19 -2.10
N ALA A 5 37.42 -17.03 -2.65
CA ALA A 5 38.32 -15.95 -2.25
C ALA A 5 37.74 -14.56 -2.54
N ARG A 6 37.08 -14.39 -3.70
CA ARG A 6 36.46 -13.10 -4.07
C ARG A 6 35.17 -12.84 -3.32
N LEU A 7 34.38 -13.88 -3.06
CA LEU A 7 33.22 -13.78 -2.18
C LEU A 7 33.65 -13.37 -0.75
N SER A 8 34.71 -13.97 -0.22
CA SER A 8 35.29 -13.60 1.07
C SER A 8 35.83 -12.17 1.08
N GLN A 9 36.48 -11.73 0.00
CA GLN A 9 36.93 -10.33 -0.14
C GLN A 9 35.74 -9.35 -0.13
N ALA A 10 34.68 -9.65 -0.88
CA ALA A 10 33.48 -8.81 -0.91
C ALA A 10 32.82 -8.74 0.47
N ALA A 11 32.67 -9.88 1.14
CA ALA A 11 32.11 -9.95 2.49
C ALA A 11 32.96 -9.19 3.52
N TYR A 12 34.28 -9.30 3.43
CA TYR A 12 35.21 -8.55 4.29
C TYR A 12 35.07 -7.03 4.08
N LEU A 13 35.00 -6.57 2.83
CA LEU A 13 34.79 -5.15 2.52
C LEU A 13 33.43 -4.65 3.01
N LEU A 14 32.36 -5.43 2.87
CA LEU A 14 31.05 -5.08 3.45
C LEU A 14 31.13 -4.92 4.97
N GLY A 15 31.85 -5.82 5.66
CA GLY A 15 32.11 -5.69 7.10
C GLY A 15 32.87 -4.41 7.46
N ARG A 16 33.86 -4.01 6.66
CA ARG A 16 34.56 -2.72 6.81
C ARG A 16 33.63 -1.53 6.60
N VAL A 17 32.75 -1.56 5.60
CA VAL A 17 31.72 -0.52 5.39
C VAL A 17 30.82 -0.40 6.60
N PHE A 18 30.29 -1.51 7.13
CA PHE A 18 29.42 -1.45 8.31
C PHE A 18 30.13 -0.88 9.53
N LYS A 19 31.41 -1.23 9.74
CA LYS A 19 32.18 -0.64 10.84
C LYS A 19 32.38 0.87 10.62
N HIS A 20 32.82 1.26 9.43
CA HIS A 20 33.05 2.66 9.06
C HIS A 20 31.80 3.54 9.20
N THR A 21 30.66 3.08 8.69
CA THR A 21 29.38 3.82 8.76
C THR A 21 28.81 3.98 10.17
N LYS A 22 29.21 3.12 11.11
CA LYS A 22 28.77 3.17 12.52
C LYS A 22 29.78 3.83 13.45
N ASP A 23 31.01 4.04 12.99
CA ASP A 23 32.06 4.63 13.81
C ASP A 23 31.93 6.14 13.80
N THR A 24 31.47 6.70 14.92
CA THR A 24 31.33 8.15 15.14
C THR A 24 32.50 8.75 15.90
N THR A 25 33.56 7.97 16.15
CA THR A 25 34.68 8.35 17.03
C THR A 25 35.94 8.79 16.27
N ILE A 26 35.91 8.65 14.95
CA ILE A 26 37.01 8.95 14.03
C ILE A 26 36.93 10.41 13.54
N ASP A 27 38.08 11.04 13.33
CA ASP A 27 38.22 12.36 12.69
C ASP A 27 37.56 12.40 11.30
N ASP A 28 36.80 13.46 11.01
CA ASP A 28 36.09 13.67 9.74
C ASP A 28 36.98 13.51 8.50
N LEU A 29 38.23 14.00 8.54
CA LEU A 29 39.17 13.88 7.42
C LEU A 29 39.56 12.42 7.16
N TYR A 30 39.86 11.67 8.22
CA TYR A 30 40.17 10.25 8.11
C TYR A 30 38.93 9.44 7.71
N HIS A 31 37.75 9.85 8.18
CA HIS A 31 36.48 9.25 7.78
C HIS A 31 36.26 9.39 6.28
N GLU A 32 36.50 10.57 5.71
CA GLU A 32 36.38 10.79 4.27
C GLU A 32 37.43 9.99 3.46
N GLU A 33 38.68 9.94 3.91
CA GLU A 33 39.74 9.15 3.25
C GLU A 33 39.43 7.65 3.26
N GLU A 34 38.98 7.11 4.40
CA GLU A 34 38.59 5.70 4.50
C GLU A 34 37.40 5.39 3.59
N ARG A 35 36.41 6.28 3.53
CA ARG A 35 35.27 6.14 2.62
C ARG A 35 35.72 6.08 1.15
N ASN A 36 36.60 7.00 0.75
CA ASN A 36 37.15 7.05 -0.61
C ASN A 36 38.03 5.83 -0.94
N GLN A 37 38.71 5.25 0.04
CA GLN A 37 39.46 4.01 -0.14
C GLN A 37 38.53 2.81 -0.30
N LEU A 38 37.46 2.73 0.51
CA LEU A 38 36.47 1.66 0.45
C LEU A 38 35.71 1.67 -0.88
N ASP A 39 35.23 2.83 -1.35
CA ASP A 39 34.56 2.97 -2.65
C ASP A 39 35.44 2.47 -3.79
N ARG A 40 36.68 2.97 -3.90
CA ARG A 40 37.64 2.56 -4.94
C ARG A 40 37.91 1.06 -4.92
N THR A 41 38.06 0.49 -3.74
CA THR A 41 38.33 -0.95 -3.57
C THR A 41 37.12 -1.79 -3.97
N LEU A 42 35.90 -1.38 -3.58
CA LEU A 42 34.66 -2.03 -3.95
C LEU A 42 34.43 -2.00 -5.47
N ARG A 43 34.65 -0.86 -6.13
CA ARG A 43 34.55 -0.72 -7.59
C ARG A 43 35.59 -1.57 -8.34
N ALA A 44 36.81 -1.65 -7.84
CA ALA A 44 37.83 -2.51 -8.41
C ALA A 44 37.43 -4.00 -8.34
N LEU A 45 36.89 -4.45 -7.20
CA LEU A 45 36.39 -5.82 -7.04
C LEU A 45 35.14 -6.07 -7.90
N LEU A 46 34.27 -5.08 -8.07
CA LEU A 46 33.09 -5.15 -8.91
C LEU A 46 33.46 -5.37 -10.38
N ASN A 47 34.39 -4.59 -10.92
CA ASN A 47 34.92 -4.76 -12.28
C ASN A 47 35.49 -6.17 -12.49
N LEU A 48 36.28 -6.64 -11.53
CA LEU A 48 36.87 -7.97 -11.56
C LEU A 48 35.82 -9.09 -11.49
N SER A 49 34.70 -8.84 -10.79
CA SER A 49 33.58 -9.76 -10.66
C SER A 49 32.78 -9.89 -11.96
N TYR A 50 32.60 -8.80 -12.70
CA TYR A 50 31.96 -8.83 -14.03
C TYR A 50 32.78 -9.60 -15.06
N VAL A 51 34.11 -9.42 -15.07
CA VAL A 51 35.01 -10.20 -15.95
C VAL A 51 34.90 -11.71 -15.67
N GLU A 52 34.88 -12.10 -14.40
CA GLU A 52 34.72 -13.51 -14.02
C GLU A 52 33.32 -14.05 -14.32
N GLY A 53 32.29 -13.21 -14.14
CA GLY A 53 30.92 -13.52 -14.53
C GLY A 53 30.81 -13.85 -16.02
N ALA A 54 31.40 -13.01 -16.88
CA ALA A 54 31.46 -13.24 -18.32
C ALA A 54 32.16 -14.55 -18.68
N MET A 55 33.33 -14.85 -18.07
CA MET A 55 34.04 -16.11 -18.28
C MET A 55 33.22 -17.35 -17.89
N ARG A 56 32.28 -17.20 -16.95
CA ARG A 56 31.47 -18.29 -16.39
C ARG A 56 30.03 -18.33 -16.90
N ARG A 57 29.69 -17.49 -17.88
CA ARG A 57 28.33 -17.33 -18.40
C ARG A 57 27.31 -16.99 -17.30
N MET A 58 27.73 -16.22 -16.29
CA MET A 58 26.86 -15.63 -15.29
C MET A 58 27.02 -14.12 -15.32
N ALA A 59 26.01 -13.39 -15.82
CA ALA A 59 26.09 -11.93 -15.89
C ALA A 59 26.33 -11.27 -14.52
N VAL A 60 25.82 -11.89 -13.45
CA VAL A 60 25.98 -11.40 -12.08
C VAL A 60 26.20 -12.54 -11.10
N CYS A 61 27.08 -12.33 -10.12
CA CYS A 61 27.44 -13.30 -9.09
C CYS A 61 27.24 -12.74 -7.67
N ALA A 62 27.34 -13.60 -6.65
CA ALA A 62 27.09 -13.21 -5.26
C ALA A 62 27.96 -12.03 -4.80
N GLN A 63 29.25 -12.02 -5.17
CA GLN A 63 30.16 -10.93 -4.85
C GLN A 63 29.76 -9.59 -5.51
N THR A 64 29.17 -9.61 -6.71
CA THR A 64 28.61 -8.40 -7.33
C THR A 64 27.49 -7.81 -6.47
N GLY A 65 26.57 -8.65 -6.00
CA GLY A 65 25.49 -8.22 -5.10
C GLY A 65 26.03 -7.60 -3.81
N ILE A 66 27.03 -8.24 -3.18
CA ILE A 66 27.68 -7.72 -1.98
C ILE A 66 28.35 -6.37 -2.25
N CYS A 67 29.09 -6.23 -3.35
CA CYS A 67 29.80 -4.99 -3.68
C CYS A 67 28.85 -3.81 -3.87
N TYR A 68 27.75 -4.00 -4.61
CA TYR A 68 26.77 -2.92 -4.77
C TYR A 68 26.04 -2.59 -3.47
N SER A 69 25.65 -3.60 -2.69
CA SER A 69 25.07 -3.35 -1.36
C SER A 69 26.03 -2.56 -0.47
N ALA A 70 27.32 -2.91 -0.48
CA ALA A 70 28.34 -2.18 0.26
C ALA A 70 28.50 -0.74 -0.25
N LEU A 71 28.51 -0.50 -1.56
CA LEU A 71 28.58 0.86 -2.13
C LEU A 71 27.36 1.70 -1.74
N ILE A 72 26.15 1.15 -1.84
CA ILE A 72 24.94 1.86 -1.44
C ILE A 72 24.97 2.16 0.06
N THR A 73 25.31 1.20 0.92
CA THR A 73 25.41 1.44 2.37
C THR A 73 26.52 2.43 2.75
N LEU A 74 27.65 2.42 2.04
CA LEU A 74 28.77 3.34 2.29
C LEU A 74 28.38 4.79 2.05
N HIS A 75 27.54 5.02 1.04
CA HIS A 75 27.09 6.35 0.64
C HIS A 75 25.71 6.72 1.22
N ASP A 76 24.90 5.75 1.62
CA ASP A 76 23.59 5.95 2.23
C ASP A 76 23.45 5.15 3.55
N PRO A 77 24.19 5.53 4.61
CA PRO A 77 24.06 4.86 5.91
C PRO A 77 22.71 5.13 6.59
N GLN A 78 21.93 6.11 6.11
CA GLN A 78 20.64 6.53 6.67
C GLN A 78 19.57 6.59 5.57
N SER A 79 19.11 5.42 5.12
CA SER A 79 18.20 5.24 3.97
C SER A 79 16.83 5.94 4.06
N ASN A 80 16.47 6.49 5.21
CA ASN A 80 15.15 7.09 5.49
C ASN A 80 15.17 8.63 5.44
N ARG A 81 16.27 9.27 5.04
CA ARG A 81 16.35 10.73 4.94
C ARG A 81 15.75 11.24 3.63
N THR A 82 14.97 12.33 3.72
CA THR A 82 14.26 12.95 2.59
C THR A 82 14.52 14.44 2.45
N ASP A 83 15.56 14.98 3.09
CA ASP A 83 15.90 16.40 3.01
C ASP A 83 16.65 16.77 1.71
N ALA A 84 16.62 18.05 1.35
CA ALA A 84 17.16 18.55 0.08
C ALA A 84 18.67 18.33 -0.09
N MET A 85 19.44 18.34 1.00
CA MET A 85 20.88 18.07 0.96
C MET A 85 21.14 16.59 0.66
N HIS A 86 20.36 15.70 1.26
CA HIS A 86 20.39 14.27 0.96
C HIS A 86 19.97 13.98 -0.49
N HIS A 87 19.03 14.74 -1.06
CA HIS A 87 18.67 14.65 -2.48
C HIS A 87 19.83 14.99 -3.41
N GLN A 88 20.51 16.12 -3.20
CA GLN A 88 21.66 16.53 -4.02
C GLN A 88 22.77 15.48 -3.97
N TYR A 89 23.00 14.89 -2.79
CA TYR A 89 23.93 13.78 -2.62
C TYR A 89 23.48 12.50 -3.36
N ALA A 90 22.19 12.16 -3.28
CA ALA A 90 21.63 11.02 -3.99
C ALA A 90 21.76 11.17 -5.51
N MET A 91 21.62 12.38 -6.05
CA MET A 91 21.85 12.68 -7.47
C MET A 91 23.31 12.51 -7.89
N SER A 92 24.27 13.00 -7.09
CA SER A 92 25.68 13.04 -7.49
C SER A 92 26.42 11.72 -7.28
N ILE A 93 26.06 10.94 -6.24
CA ILE A 93 26.81 9.74 -5.85
C ILE A 93 25.98 8.46 -5.95
N LEU A 94 24.75 8.43 -5.43
CA LEU A 94 23.96 7.20 -5.37
C LEU A 94 23.31 6.84 -6.71
N LYS A 95 22.84 7.82 -7.49
CA LYS A 95 22.18 7.60 -8.78
C LYS A 95 23.06 6.81 -9.75
N PRO A 96 24.34 7.16 -9.98
CA PRO A 96 25.21 6.34 -10.85
C PRO A 96 25.38 4.90 -10.36
N VAL A 97 25.52 4.70 -9.03
CA VAL A 97 25.62 3.35 -8.45
C VAL A 97 24.33 2.57 -8.65
N ALA A 98 23.16 3.21 -8.51
CA ALA A 98 21.85 2.62 -8.75
C ALA A 98 21.59 2.33 -10.25
N GLU A 99 22.10 3.16 -11.15
CA GLU A 99 22.03 2.95 -12.61
C GLU A 99 22.83 1.74 -13.04
N GLU A 100 24.09 1.65 -12.60
CA GLU A 100 24.91 0.45 -12.78
C GLU A 100 24.21 -0.78 -12.17
N SER A 101 23.50 -0.58 -11.05
CA SER A 101 22.73 -1.62 -10.37
C SER A 101 21.56 -2.14 -11.21
N ALA A 102 20.83 -1.24 -11.85
CA ALA A 102 19.72 -1.55 -12.74
C ALA A 102 20.23 -2.26 -14.01
N LEU A 103 21.34 -1.79 -14.59
CA LEU A 103 21.97 -2.44 -15.75
C LEU A 103 22.39 -3.87 -15.44
N GLY A 104 23.08 -4.10 -14.32
CA GLY A 104 23.43 -5.46 -13.89
C GLY A 104 22.20 -6.34 -13.66
N SER A 105 21.11 -5.74 -13.15
CA SER A 105 19.82 -6.43 -12.98
C SER A 105 19.15 -6.77 -14.31
N GLN A 106 19.24 -5.91 -15.32
CA GLN A 106 18.79 -6.20 -16.67
C GLN A 106 19.60 -7.35 -17.29
N MET A 107 20.93 -7.31 -17.17
CA MET A 107 21.81 -8.38 -17.67
C MET A 107 21.51 -9.73 -17.00
N PHE A 108 21.20 -9.74 -15.70
CA PHE A 108 20.76 -10.96 -15.01
C PHE A 108 19.51 -11.56 -15.65
N MET A 109 18.54 -10.73 -16.03
CA MET A 109 17.29 -11.19 -16.66
C MET A 109 17.48 -11.62 -18.12
N THR A 110 18.40 -11.00 -18.87
CA THR A 110 18.59 -11.29 -20.30
C THR A 110 19.62 -12.38 -20.59
N THR A 111 20.59 -12.60 -19.70
CA THR A 111 21.75 -13.47 -19.97
C THR A 111 21.59 -14.89 -19.39
N VAL A 112 20.49 -15.19 -18.67
CA VAL A 112 20.37 -16.47 -17.94
C VAL A 112 19.13 -17.26 -18.35
N THR A 113 19.40 -18.32 -19.11
CA THR A 113 18.57 -19.52 -19.36
C THR A 113 18.65 -20.56 -18.22
N ARG A 114 18.86 -20.13 -16.97
CA ARG A 114 18.85 -20.99 -15.76
C ARG A 114 17.84 -20.49 -14.73
N SER A 115 17.20 -21.45 -14.05
CA SER A 115 16.16 -21.19 -13.04
C SER A 115 16.68 -20.27 -11.92
N VAL A 116 15.79 -19.48 -11.33
CA VAL A 116 16.02 -18.68 -10.10
C VAL A 116 16.59 -19.52 -8.95
N GLU A 117 16.45 -20.84 -9.04
CA GLU A 117 17.07 -21.88 -8.18
C GLU A 117 18.60 -21.83 -8.10
N ASP A 118 19.30 -21.28 -9.09
CA ASP A 118 20.76 -21.19 -9.08
C ASP A 118 21.26 -19.80 -8.61
N ALA A 119 20.35 -18.83 -8.48
CA ALA A 119 20.72 -17.47 -8.07
C ALA A 119 21.15 -17.43 -6.59
N SER A 120 22.01 -16.48 -6.23
CA SER A 120 22.32 -16.20 -4.83
C SER A 120 21.24 -15.29 -4.22
N PRO A 121 20.79 -15.53 -2.97
CA PRO A 121 19.88 -14.62 -2.28
C PRO A 121 20.48 -13.22 -2.07
N LEU A 122 21.80 -13.08 -2.10
CA LEU A 122 22.48 -11.78 -1.95
C LEU A 122 22.23 -10.83 -3.12
N LEU A 123 21.78 -11.35 -4.26
CA LEU A 123 21.35 -10.52 -5.40
C LEU A 123 20.04 -9.77 -5.11
N LEU A 124 19.27 -10.23 -4.12
CA LEU A 124 17.99 -9.66 -3.71
C LEU A 124 18.18 -8.32 -3.02
N HIS A 125 19.06 -8.32 -2.01
CA HIS A 125 19.26 -7.17 -1.14
C HIS A 125 19.77 -5.96 -1.94
N TRP A 126 20.70 -6.19 -2.86
CA TRP A 126 21.18 -5.17 -3.78
C TRP A 126 20.07 -4.59 -4.67
N ALA A 127 19.27 -5.44 -5.33
CA ALA A 127 18.17 -4.96 -6.18
C ALA A 127 17.14 -4.14 -5.38
N TYR A 128 16.86 -4.56 -4.15
CA TYR A 128 15.99 -3.84 -3.24
C TYR A 128 16.55 -2.46 -2.88
N GLN A 129 17.83 -2.39 -2.47
CA GLN A 129 18.49 -1.13 -2.12
C GLN A 129 18.54 -0.15 -3.30
N ALA A 130 18.86 -0.62 -4.50
CA ALA A 130 18.84 0.21 -5.70
C ALA A 130 17.44 0.75 -6.02
N ALA A 131 16.40 -0.07 -5.83
CA ALA A 131 15.02 0.34 -6.06
C ALA A 131 14.53 1.35 -5.01
N MET A 132 14.99 1.24 -3.75
CA MET A 132 14.73 2.25 -2.72
C MET A 132 15.36 3.61 -3.08
N VAL A 133 16.59 3.60 -3.63
CA VAL A 133 17.22 4.82 -4.16
C VAL A 133 16.31 5.43 -5.22
N TYR A 134 15.91 4.67 -6.25
CA TYR A 134 15.02 5.17 -7.31
C TYR A 134 13.64 5.61 -6.81
N GLY A 135 13.05 4.92 -5.83
CA GLY A 135 11.79 5.33 -5.20
C GLY A 135 11.88 6.74 -4.61
N ARG A 136 13.01 7.07 -3.96
CA ARG A 136 13.26 8.45 -3.51
C ARG A 136 13.48 9.40 -4.68
N LEU A 137 14.11 8.96 -5.77
CA LEU A 137 14.35 9.81 -6.94
C LEU A 137 13.10 10.13 -7.76
N ILE A 138 12.13 9.22 -7.84
CA ILE A 138 10.88 9.42 -8.61
C ILE A 138 10.16 10.71 -8.22
N HIS A 139 10.14 11.05 -6.92
CA HIS A 139 9.53 12.28 -6.43
C HIS A 139 10.18 13.56 -6.99
N TYR A 140 11.41 13.49 -7.49
CA TYR A 140 12.20 14.66 -7.91
C TYR A 140 12.60 14.65 -9.39
N THR A 141 12.94 13.49 -9.97
CA THR A 141 13.36 13.35 -11.37
C THR A 141 12.22 12.88 -12.29
N GLY A 142 11.04 12.60 -11.72
CA GLY A 142 9.87 12.16 -12.46
C GLY A 142 10.12 10.89 -13.28
N LYS A 143 9.80 10.94 -14.58
CA LYS A 143 9.76 9.76 -15.47
C LYS A 143 11.13 9.10 -15.71
N GLU A 144 12.25 9.79 -15.50
CA GLU A 144 13.60 9.24 -15.72
C GLU A 144 13.92 8.03 -14.81
N ALA A 145 13.36 8.01 -13.60
CA ALA A 145 13.58 6.94 -12.63
C ALA A 145 12.67 5.71 -12.84
N LEU A 146 11.63 5.83 -13.69
CA LEU A 146 10.63 4.77 -13.87
C LEU A 146 11.21 3.54 -14.59
N GLY A 147 11.99 3.73 -15.66
CA GLY A 147 12.56 2.61 -16.43
C GLY A 147 13.50 1.73 -15.60
N PRO A 148 14.51 2.30 -14.91
CA PRO A 148 15.35 1.54 -13.99
C PRO A 148 14.58 0.88 -12.85
N MET A 149 13.57 1.56 -12.30
CA MET A 149 12.72 1.00 -11.24
C MET A 149 11.89 -0.19 -11.73
N GLU A 150 11.37 -0.15 -12.95
CA GLU A 150 10.67 -1.27 -13.57
C GLU A 150 11.58 -2.50 -13.74
N VAL A 151 12.82 -2.29 -14.19
CA VAL A 151 13.84 -3.36 -14.31
C VAL A 151 14.11 -4.01 -12.96
N LEU A 152 14.32 -3.21 -11.91
CA LEU A 152 14.61 -3.70 -10.57
C LEU A 152 13.40 -4.45 -9.96
N THR A 153 12.21 -3.89 -10.12
CA THR A 153 10.94 -4.49 -9.67
C THR A 153 10.69 -5.84 -10.38
N THR A 154 10.93 -5.89 -11.69
CA THR A 154 10.78 -7.12 -12.49
C THR A 154 11.74 -8.20 -12.01
N LYS A 155 13.00 -7.86 -11.76
CA LYS A 155 13.98 -8.80 -11.19
C LYS A 155 13.56 -9.31 -9.81
N LEU A 156 13.10 -8.43 -8.93
CA LEU A 156 12.66 -8.82 -7.59
C LEU A 156 11.43 -9.73 -7.64
N SER A 157 10.47 -9.43 -8.53
CA SER A 157 9.33 -10.30 -8.82
C SER A 157 9.78 -11.68 -9.31
N LEU A 158 10.75 -11.73 -10.24
CA LEU A 158 11.34 -12.99 -10.69
C LEU A 158 11.98 -13.78 -9.53
N MET A 159 12.77 -13.11 -8.67
CA MET A 159 13.42 -13.72 -7.51
C MET A 159 12.42 -14.15 -6.42
N SER A 160 11.22 -13.55 -6.37
CA SER A 160 10.16 -13.87 -5.40
C SER A 160 9.64 -15.30 -5.53
N ARG A 161 9.80 -15.93 -6.71
CA ARG A 161 9.47 -17.33 -6.96
C ARG A 161 10.23 -18.30 -6.05
N ARG A 162 11.38 -17.88 -5.51
CA ARG A 162 12.20 -18.65 -4.57
C ARG A 162 12.28 -18.03 -3.18
N TRP A 163 12.28 -16.70 -3.08
CA TRP A 163 12.34 -15.99 -1.80
C TRP A 163 11.18 -15.00 -1.67
N LEU A 164 10.14 -15.38 -0.91
CA LEU A 164 8.91 -14.61 -0.69
C LEU A 164 9.16 -13.16 -0.21
N ALA A 165 10.30 -12.87 0.44
CA ALA A 165 10.68 -11.53 0.88
C ALA A 165 10.90 -10.52 -0.26
N ALA A 166 11.06 -10.98 -1.51
CA ALA A 166 11.37 -10.15 -2.67
C ALA A 166 10.19 -9.33 -3.22
N GLY A 167 8.96 -9.84 -3.08
CA GLY A 167 7.77 -9.26 -3.74
C GLY A 167 6.96 -8.29 -2.90
N ARG A 168 7.24 -8.18 -1.58
CA ARG A 168 6.37 -7.44 -0.65
C ARG A 168 6.73 -5.97 -0.45
N GLY A 169 7.95 -5.55 -0.84
CA GLY A 169 8.46 -4.22 -0.48
C GLY A 169 8.56 -3.19 -1.61
N LEU A 170 8.28 -3.57 -2.85
CA LEU A 170 8.61 -2.76 -4.03
C LEU A 170 7.57 -2.84 -5.16
N SER A 171 6.28 -3.04 -4.86
CA SER A 171 5.29 -2.75 -5.91
C SER A 171 5.42 -1.27 -6.28
N ALA A 172 5.91 -0.99 -7.49
CA ALA A 172 5.85 0.33 -8.10
C ALA A 172 4.41 0.75 -8.48
N ASP A 173 3.40 -0.02 -8.06
CA ASP A 173 2.10 0.57 -7.75
C ASP A 173 2.34 1.39 -6.48
N THR A 174 2.61 2.69 -6.65
CA THR A 174 2.26 3.66 -5.61
C THR A 174 0.78 3.39 -5.34
N GLY A 175 0.48 2.58 -4.33
CA GLY A 175 -0.90 2.27 -3.96
C GLY A 175 -1.66 3.58 -3.90
N SER A 176 -2.91 3.58 -4.37
CA SER A 176 -3.69 4.81 -4.40
C SER A 176 -3.60 5.49 -3.02
N GLU A 177 -3.25 6.79 -2.99
CA GLU A 177 -3.33 7.59 -1.77
C GLU A 177 -4.78 7.69 -1.26
N SER A 178 -5.74 7.25 -2.09
CA SER A 178 -7.15 7.14 -1.77
C SER A 178 -7.54 5.71 -1.40
N ALA A 179 -8.51 5.57 -0.51
CA ALA A 179 -9.19 4.31 -0.21
C ALA A 179 -10.72 4.50 -0.20
N ILE A 180 -11.47 3.48 -0.60
CA ILE A 180 -12.91 3.44 -0.33
C ILE A 180 -13.12 2.84 1.05
N ILE A 181 -13.90 3.50 1.90
CA ILE A 181 -14.42 2.93 3.13
C ILE A 181 -15.87 2.52 2.86
N PHE A 182 -16.08 1.21 2.72
CA PHE A 182 -17.35 0.63 2.30
C PHE A 182 -18.02 -0.06 3.49
N ILE A 183 -19.11 0.53 3.97
CA ILE A 183 -19.66 0.19 5.28
C ILE A 183 -20.92 -0.68 5.16
N ASP A 184 -20.92 -1.77 5.92
CA ASP A 184 -22.06 -2.65 6.18
C ASP A 184 -22.93 -3.03 4.96
N PRO A 185 -22.37 -3.52 3.84
CA PRO A 185 -23.16 -3.99 2.70
C PRO A 185 -23.80 -5.35 2.97
N TYR A 186 -24.48 -5.52 4.10
CA TYR A 186 -25.13 -6.77 4.49
C TYR A 186 -26.48 -6.96 3.79
N ASN A 187 -26.82 -8.22 3.49
CA ASN A 187 -28.14 -8.59 2.96
C ASN A 187 -29.29 -8.10 3.84
N ASP A 188 -29.12 -8.13 5.17
CA ASP A 188 -30.15 -7.66 6.11
C ASP A 188 -30.55 -6.20 5.90
N PHE A 189 -29.64 -5.37 5.39
CA PHE A 189 -29.93 -3.98 5.03
C PHE A 189 -30.47 -3.84 3.60
N ILE A 190 -29.87 -4.54 2.63
CA ILE A 190 -29.98 -4.21 1.20
C ILE A 190 -31.02 -5.06 0.47
N HIS A 191 -31.13 -6.35 0.79
CA HIS A 191 -31.98 -7.26 0.03
C HIS A 191 -33.44 -7.15 0.51
N PRO A 192 -34.46 -7.23 -0.36
CA PRO A 192 -35.88 -7.19 0.02
C PRO A 192 -36.37 -8.17 1.10
N ALA A 193 -35.57 -9.21 1.38
CA ALA A 193 -35.86 -10.24 2.39
C ALA A 193 -35.02 -10.07 3.67
N GLY A 194 -34.18 -9.03 3.71
CA GLY A 194 -33.35 -8.69 4.86
C GLY A 194 -34.18 -8.12 6.00
N LYS A 195 -33.74 -8.38 7.24
CA LYS A 195 -34.49 -8.01 8.45
C LYS A 195 -34.69 -6.51 8.63
N LEU A 196 -33.80 -5.67 8.07
CA LEU A 196 -33.86 -4.21 8.17
C LEU A 196 -34.31 -3.53 6.88
N TYR A 197 -34.43 -4.26 5.76
CA TYR A 197 -34.71 -3.68 4.46
C TYR A 197 -35.98 -2.83 4.45
N SER A 198 -37.07 -3.29 5.07
CA SER A 198 -38.34 -2.55 5.07
C SER A 198 -38.22 -1.15 5.65
N ALA A 199 -37.29 -0.94 6.60
CA ALA A 199 -37.04 0.36 7.21
C ALA A 199 -36.11 1.25 6.35
N LEU A 200 -35.30 0.70 5.44
CA LEU A 200 -34.44 1.47 4.53
C LEU A 200 -34.99 1.59 3.11
N ALA A 201 -36.00 0.79 2.75
CA ALA A 201 -36.44 0.59 1.36
C ALA A 201 -36.79 1.90 0.63
N GLU A 202 -37.41 2.86 1.32
CA GLU A 202 -37.71 4.18 0.77
C GLU A 202 -36.42 4.93 0.44
N SER A 203 -35.51 5.06 1.41
CA SER A 203 -34.25 5.79 1.26
C SER A 203 -33.29 5.15 0.24
N LEU A 204 -33.28 3.81 0.15
CA LEU A 204 -32.51 3.06 -0.86
C LEU A 204 -33.02 3.34 -2.28
N LYS A 205 -34.34 3.43 -2.46
CA LYS A 205 -34.98 3.69 -3.76
C LYS A 205 -34.87 5.16 -4.18
N ASP A 206 -34.97 6.08 -3.23
CA ASP A 206 -34.98 7.53 -3.46
C ASP A 206 -33.80 8.02 -4.31
N THR A 207 -32.60 7.45 -4.11
CA THR A 207 -31.42 7.79 -4.93
C THR A 207 -30.82 6.60 -5.67
N ASP A 208 -31.56 5.52 -5.89
CA ASP A 208 -31.03 4.30 -6.51
C ASP A 208 -29.69 3.81 -5.89
N THR A 209 -29.65 3.80 -4.55
CA THR A 209 -28.41 3.66 -3.77
C THR A 209 -27.62 2.40 -4.11
N ILE A 210 -28.31 1.29 -4.39
CA ILE A 210 -27.69 0.00 -4.67
C ILE A 210 -26.89 0.07 -5.98
N THR A 211 -27.44 0.71 -7.01
CA THR A 211 -26.75 0.94 -8.29
C THR A 211 -25.48 1.76 -8.07
N HIS A 212 -25.58 2.88 -7.34
CA HIS A 212 -24.42 3.72 -7.07
C HIS A 212 -23.37 3.02 -6.20
N MET A 213 -23.77 2.17 -5.25
CA MET A 213 -22.82 1.33 -4.51
C MET A 213 -22.01 0.40 -5.44
N HIS A 214 -22.66 -0.23 -6.43
CA HIS A 214 -21.93 -1.00 -7.45
C HIS A 214 -21.04 -0.12 -8.33
N GLU A 215 -21.49 1.08 -8.71
CA GLU A 215 -20.69 2.03 -9.49
C GLU A 215 -19.45 2.50 -8.73
N VAL A 216 -19.54 2.71 -7.42
CA VAL A 216 -18.39 3.05 -6.57
C VAL A 216 -17.36 1.93 -6.61
N LEU A 217 -17.78 0.68 -6.39
CA LEU A 217 -16.88 -0.48 -6.42
C LEU A 217 -16.24 -0.64 -7.81
N ALA A 218 -17.03 -0.54 -8.88
CA ALA A 218 -16.53 -0.64 -10.25
C ALA A 218 -15.52 0.46 -10.58
N THR A 219 -15.82 1.70 -10.18
CA THR A 219 -14.95 2.87 -10.40
C THR A 219 -13.66 2.74 -9.60
N ALA A 220 -13.74 2.35 -8.33
CA ALA A 220 -12.58 2.13 -7.47
C ALA A 220 -11.65 1.07 -8.06
N ARG A 221 -12.21 -0.07 -8.47
CA ARG A 221 -11.46 -1.17 -9.10
C ARG A 221 -10.81 -0.76 -10.42
N ALA A 222 -11.54 -0.04 -11.29
CA ALA A 222 -10.97 0.50 -12.52
C ALA A 222 -9.86 1.53 -12.27
N ALA A 223 -9.87 2.20 -11.12
CA ALA A 223 -8.85 3.14 -10.69
C ALA A 223 -7.74 2.52 -9.82
N ARG A 224 -7.79 1.22 -9.50
CA ARG A 224 -6.92 0.53 -8.52
C ARG A 224 -6.93 1.20 -7.14
N ILE A 225 -8.10 1.68 -6.72
CA ILE A 225 -8.34 2.19 -5.38
C ILE A 225 -8.77 1.00 -4.52
N PRO A 226 -8.06 0.68 -3.42
CA PRO A 226 -8.43 -0.43 -2.55
C PRO A 226 -9.73 -0.13 -1.78
N VAL A 227 -10.55 -1.15 -1.57
CA VAL A 227 -11.79 -1.05 -0.80
C VAL A 227 -11.62 -1.68 0.58
N TYR A 228 -11.90 -0.92 1.63
CA TYR A 228 -11.87 -1.36 3.02
C TYR A 228 -13.30 -1.56 3.53
N TYR A 229 -13.64 -2.81 3.83
CA TYR A 229 -14.96 -3.21 4.28
C TYR A 229 -15.07 -3.07 5.80
N GLY A 230 -15.75 -2.02 6.23
CA GLY A 230 -16.13 -1.78 7.63
C GLY A 230 -17.43 -2.50 7.93
N LEU A 231 -17.33 -3.66 8.58
CA LEU A 231 -18.48 -4.53 8.84
C LEU A 231 -18.92 -4.48 10.30
N HIS A 232 -20.22 -4.38 10.53
CA HIS A 232 -20.84 -4.41 11.85
C HIS A 232 -20.64 -5.79 12.46
N GLN A 233 -20.43 -5.82 13.77
CA GLN A 233 -20.39 -7.04 14.54
C GLN A 233 -21.66 -7.86 14.30
N GLN A 234 -21.49 -9.16 14.07
CA GLN A 234 -22.58 -10.08 13.83
C GLN A 234 -23.14 -10.58 15.15
N TYR A 235 -24.47 -10.74 15.22
CA TYR A 235 -25.13 -11.29 16.39
C TYR A 235 -24.79 -12.76 16.57
N LYS A 236 -24.41 -13.14 17.78
CA LYS A 236 -24.33 -14.53 18.24
C LYS A 236 -25.03 -14.66 19.59
N PRO A 237 -25.62 -15.82 19.91
CA PRO A 237 -26.05 -16.12 21.26
C PRO A 237 -24.91 -15.85 22.26
N GLY A 238 -25.19 -15.10 23.32
CA GLY A 238 -24.20 -14.72 24.34
C GLY A 238 -23.46 -13.39 24.12
N ASN A 239 -23.44 -12.80 22.90
CA ASN A 239 -22.67 -11.58 22.62
C ASN A 239 -22.98 -10.41 23.56
N TYR A 240 -24.24 -10.31 23.98
CA TYR A 240 -24.77 -9.22 24.79
C TYR A 240 -25.18 -9.67 26.20
N ASP A 241 -24.73 -10.84 26.65
CA ASP A 241 -25.08 -11.34 27.98
C ASP A 241 -24.25 -10.61 29.04
N GLY A 242 -24.90 -10.17 30.10
CA GLY A 242 -24.28 -9.37 31.16
C GLY A 242 -23.98 -7.91 30.78
N TRP A 243 -24.28 -7.46 29.55
CA TRP A 243 -24.12 -6.06 29.16
C TRP A 243 -25.07 -5.16 29.94
N GLN A 244 -24.50 -4.14 30.60
CA GLN A 244 -25.25 -3.22 31.46
C GLN A 244 -25.77 -1.98 30.70
N GLN A 245 -25.14 -1.62 29.58
CA GLN A 245 -25.38 -0.37 28.86
C GLN A 245 -25.50 -0.62 27.36
N MET A 246 -26.59 -1.28 26.95
CA MET A 246 -26.90 -1.47 25.54
C MET A 246 -27.47 -0.19 24.93
N THR A 247 -27.01 0.17 23.73
CA THR A 247 -27.63 1.23 22.93
C THR A 247 -28.91 0.69 22.29
N ALA A 248 -29.75 1.58 21.74
CA ALA A 248 -30.92 1.16 20.97
C ALA A 248 -30.54 0.21 19.82
N THR A 249 -29.42 0.46 19.13
CA THR A 249 -28.92 -0.43 18.07
C THR A 249 -28.56 -1.82 18.60
N HIS A 250 -27.91 -1.91 19.77
CA HIS A 250 -27.59 -3.21 20.40
C HIS A 250 -28.85 -3.99 20.77
N VAL A 251 -29.87 -3.31 21.31
CA VAL A 251 -31.15 -3.94 21.65
C VAL A 251 -31.84 -4.47 20.39
N THR A 252 -31.99 -3.63 19.36
CA THR A 252 -32.58 -4.04 18.07
C THR A 252 -31.82 -5.21 17.45
N GLN A 253 -30.49 -5.18 17.50
CA GLN A 253 -29.67 -6.28 16.98
C GLN A 253 -29.87 -7.58 17.78
N LYS A 254 -29.90 -7.51 19.10
CA LYS A 254 -30.10 -8.68 19.97
C LYS A 254 -31.49 -9.30 19.80
N GLU A 255 -32.53 -8.49 19.84
CA GLU A 255 -33.93 -8.94 19.79
C GLU A 255 -34.32 -9.38 18.38
N GLY A 256 -33.93 -8.61 17.36
CA GLY A 256 -34.18 -8.94 15.95
C GLY A 256 -33.21 -9.97 15.38
N LYS A 257 -32.16 -10.35 16.13
CA LYS A 257 -31.04 -11.17 15.66
C LYS A 257 -30.46 -10.63 14.35
N VAL A 258 -30.29 -9.32 14.25
CA VAL A 258 -29.81 -8.67 13.02
C VAL A 258 -28.35 -9.04 12.78
N PHE A 259 -28.00 -9.36 11.54
CA PHE A 259 -26.69 -9.89 11.16
C PHE A 259 -26.32 -11.15 11.95
N GLU A 260 -27.26 -12.06 12.17
CA GLU A 260 -27.02 -13.33 12.87
C GLU A 260 -25.91 -14.12 12.18
N GLU A 261 -24.86 -14.48 12.91
CA GLU A 261 -23.70 -15.16 12.34
C GLU A 261 -24.11 -16.46 11.64
N GLY A 262 -23.55 -16.67 10.45
CA GLY A 262 -23.86 -17.83 9.60
C GLY A 262 -25.20 -17.73 8.84
N SER A 263 -26.06 -16.77 9.20
CA SER A 263 -27.29 -16.51 8.45
C SER A 263 -27.00 -15.87 7.09
N TRP A 264 -27.96 -15.97 6.18
CA TRP A 264 -27.88 -15.28 4.88
C TRP A 264 -27.92 -13.75 5.02
N GLY A 265 -28.66 -13.22 6.00
CA GLY A 265 -28.76 -11.78 6.27
C GLY A 265 -27.43 -11.13 6.66
N ALA A 266 -26.53 -11.91 7.28
CA ALA A 266 -25.20 -11.48 7.69
C ALA A 266 -24.12 -11.60 6.60
N ARG A 267 -24.47 -12.06 5.39
CA ARG A 267 -23.54 -12.11 4.26
C ARG A 267 -23.49 -10.75 3.58
N ILE A 268 -22.34 -10.44 2.99
CA ILE A 268 -22.20 -9.30 2.08
C ILE A 268 -23.15 -9.52 0.90
N PHE A 269 -23.79 -8.43 0.47
CA PHE A 269 -24.74 -8.43 -0.64
C PHE A 269 -24.07 -8.88 -1.93
N GLU A 270 -24.81 -9.64 -2.73
CA GLU A 270 -24.29 -10.27 -3.94
C GLU A 270 -23.73 -9.23 -4.93
N GLY A 271 -22.52 -9.49 -5.44
CA GLY A 271 -21.82 -8.59 -6.36
C GLY A 271 -21.09 -7.43 -5.69
N MET A 272 -21.11 -7.36 -4.35
CA MET A 272 -20.37 -6.38 -3.55
C MET A 272 -19.24 -7.02 -2.74
N GLU A 273 -18.90 -8.27 -2.99
CA GLU A 273 -17.85 -8.99 -2.27
C GLU A 273 -16.45 -8.37 -2.49
N PRO A 274 -15.54 -8.49 -1.50
CA PRO A 274 -14.16 -8.05 -1.63
C PRO A 274 -13.41 -8.79 -2.75
N VAL A 275 -12.57 -8.06 -3.50
CA VAL A 275 -11.68 -8.59 -4.54
C VAL A 275 -10.23 -8.42 -4.09
N LEU A 276 -9.59 -9.54 -3.71
CA LEU A 276 -8.23 -9.53 -3.15
C LEU A 276 -7.19 -8.99 -4.14
N GLU A 277 -7.38 -9.22 -5.43
CA GLU A 277 -6.52 -8.74 -6.50
C GLU A 277 -6.54 -7.21 -6.65
N ASN A 278 -7.62 -6.55 -6.22
CA ASN A 278 -7.70 -5.09 -6.14
C ASN A 278 -7.03 -4.54 -4.86
N GLY A 279 -6.60 -5.43 -3.96
CA GLY A 279 -6.11 -5.05 -2.64
C GLY A 279 -7.23 -4.74 -1.65
N ASP A 280 -8.46 -5.23 -1.88
CA ASP A 280 -9.57 -5.05 -0.95
C ASP A 280 -9.25 -5.72 0.40
N VAL A 281 -9.79 -5.14 1.48
CA VAL A 281 -9.51 -5.54 2.86
C VAL A 281 -10.82 -5.66 3.63
N VAL A 282 -11.02 -6.78 4.32
CA VAL A 282 -12.10 -6.92 5.31
C VAL A 282 -11.52 -6.60 6.68
N LEU A 283 -12.07 -5.58 7.33
CA LEU A 283 -11.60 -5.11 8.63
C LEU A 283 -12.12 -5.99 9.76
N SER A 284 -11.48 -5.86 10.92
CA SER A 284 -12.07 -6.29 12.18
C SER A 284 -13.44 -5.62 12.38
N LYS A 285 -14.44 -6.41 12.79
CA LYS A 285 -15.83 -5.94 12.88
C LYS A 285 -15.98 -4.93 14.01
N HIS A 286 -16.70 -3.84 13.73
CA HIS A 286 -16.94 -2.79 14.72
C HIS A 286 -18.20 -3.11 15.54
N TRP A 287 -18.16 -2.77 16.83
CA TRP A 287 -19.27 -3.04 17.76
C TRP A 287 -20.31 -1.91 17.79
N ASN A 288 -19.93 -0.70 17.39
CA ASN A 288 -20.76 0.50 17.48
C ASN A 288 -21.00 1.08 16.07
N SER A 289 -20.76 2.37 15.85
CA SER A 289 -20.96 3.02 14.55
C SER A 289 -19.65 3.34 13.83
N SER A 290 -18.54 3.51 14.55
CA SER A 290 -17.27 3.89 13.95
C SER A 290 -16.46 2.67 13.56
N SER A 291 -16.15 2.52 12.28
CA SER A 291 -15.18 1.53 11.81
C SER A 291 -13.74 1.86 12.18
N PHE A 292 -13.46 2.97 12.88
CA PHE A 292 -12.16 3.25 13.52
C PHE A 292 -12.11 2.79 14.98
N GLN A 293 -13.27 2.60 15.62
CA GLN A 293 -13.32 2.26 17.04
C GLN A 293 -13.28 0.73 17.22
N ASN A 294 -12.27 0.24 17.93
CA ASN A 294 -12.06 -1.18 18.22
C ASN A 294 -11.84 -2.05 16.97
N THR A 295 -11.23 -1.48 15.93
CA THR A 295 -10.88 -2.18 14.68
C THR A 295 -9.42 -1.92 14.32
N ASP A 296 -8.99 -2.50 13.21
CA ASP A 296 -7.67 -2.36 12.59
C ASP A 296 -7.63 -1.32 11.44
N LEU A 297 -8.69 -0.53 11.23
CA LEU A 297 -8.80 0.38 10.08
C LEU A 297 -7.65 1.39 10.00
N ASP A 298 -7.41 2.17 11.05
CA ASP A 298 -6.39 3.23 11.02
C ASP A 298 -4.98 2.66 10.79
N PHE A 299 -4.68 1.54 11.45
CA PHE A 299 -3.41 0.85 11.28
C PHE A 299 -3.20 0.44 9.82
N LEU A 300 -4.21 -0.19 9.20
CA LEU A 300 -4.10 -0.69 7.83
C LEU A 300 -4.04 0.44 6.79
N LEU A 301 -4.80 1.52 6.98
CA LEU A 301 -4.72 2.73 6.14
C LEU A 301 -3.31 3.35 6.21
N ARG A 302 -2.76 3.52 7.41
CA ARG A 302 -1.41 4.08 7.62
C ARG A 302 -0.33 3.20 7.02
N GLN A 303 -0.45 1.87 7.15
CA GLN A 303 0.50 0.92 6.54
C GLN A 303 0.56 1.03 5.01
N ARG A 304 -0.52 1.53 4.37
CA ARG A 304 -0.56 1.77 2.92
C ARG A 304 -0.39 3.25 2.53
N GLY A 305 -0.06 4.13 3.47
CA GLY A 305 0.13 5.55 3.19
C GLY A 305 -1.11 6.25 2.68
N ILE A 306 -2.32 5.75 3.01
CA ILE A 306 -3.56 6.40 2.59
C ILE A 306 -3.67 7.77 3.26
N THR A 307 -4.04 8.79 2.49
CA THR A 307 -4.26 10.16 2.95
C THR A 307 -5.66 10.67 2.65
N HIS A 308 -6.36 10.03 1.71
CA HIS A 308 -7.72 10.37 1.29
C HIS A 308 -8.66 9.16 1.44
N VAL A 309 -9.85 9.39 1.95
CA VAL A 309 -10.86 8.34 2.15
C VAL A 309 -12.19 8.77 1.56
N VAL A 310 -12.82 7.85 0.83
CA VAL A 310 -14.12 8.05 0.18
C VAL A 310 -15.13 7.11 0.82
N PHE A 311 -16.22 7.66 1.34
CA PHE A 311 -17.23 6.89 2.08
C PHE A 311 -18.42 6.52 1.21
N ALA A 312 -18.81 5.25 1.30
CA ALA A 312 -20.05 4.70 0.74
C ALA A 312 -20.57 3.56 1.62
N GLY A 313 -21.84 3.18 1.42
CA GLY A 313 -22.49 2.11 2.18
C GLY A 313 -23.48 2.65 3.21
N LEU A 314 -23.67 1.90 4.29
CA LEU A 314 -24.80 2.07 5.20
C LEU A 314 -24.34 2.17 6.65
N VAL A 315 -25.04 2.89 7.53
CA VAL A 315 -26.21 3.75 7.30
C VAL A 315 -25.76 5.22 7.35
N THR A 316 -26.32 6.08 6.49
CA THR A 316 -25.87 7.46 6.22
C THR A 316 -25.50 8.27 7.46
N ASN A 317 -26.46 8.46 8.36
CA ASN A 317 -26.37 9.33 9.53
C ASN A 317 -25.85 8.61 10.79
N THR A 318 -25.44 7.33 10.66
CA THR A 318 -24.88 6.56 11.78
C THR A 318 -23.49 6.06 11.44
N CYS A 319 -23.33 4.85 10.90
CA CYS A 319 -22.01 4.24 10.72
C CYS A 319 -21.14 4.99 9.71
N VAL A 320 -21.74 5.44 8.60
CA VAL A 320 -21.05 6.25 7.58
C VAL A 320 -20.58 7.57 8.15
N GLU A 321 -21.50 8.38 8.70
CA GLU A 321 -21.15 9.68 9.28
C GLU A 321 -20.19 9.56 10.47
N THR A 322 -20.42 8.63 11.40
CA THR A 322 -19.58 8.48 12.59
C THR A 322 -18.16 8.08 12.20
N THR A 323 -18.00 7.11 11.29
CA THR A 323 -16.67 6.70 10.83
C THR A 323 -15.95 7.86 10.14
N ALA A 324 -16.65 8.63 9.32
CA ALA A 324 -16.07 9.77 8.63
C ALA A 324 -15.61 10.89 9.58
N ARG A 325 -16.37 11.16 10.66
CA ARG A 325 -15.97 12.11 11.71
C ARG A 325 -14.69 11.70 12.44
N TYR A 326 -14.46 10.40 12.60
CA TYR A 326 -13.27 9.85 13.26
C TYR A 326 -12.04 9.76 12.36
N ALA A 327 -12.18 9.96 11.05
CA ALA A 327 -11.17 9.59 10.08
C ALA A 327 -9.81 10.28 10.32
N GLY A 328 -9.77 11.61 10.46
CA GLY A 328 -8.49 12.33 10.49
C GLY A 328 -7.71 12.26 9.17
N TYR A 329 -8.40 11.95 8.07
CA TYR A 329 -7.92 11.92 6.69
C TYR A 329 -8.63 13.01 5.87
N HIS A 330 -8.25 13.23 4.61
CA HIS A 330 -9.10 14.00 3.69
C HIS A 330 -10.33 13.16 3.34
N VAL A 331 -11.52 13.68 3.63
CA VAL A 331 -12.78 12.95 3.54
C VAL A 331 -13.60 13.42 2.33
N THR A 332 -13.96 12.46 1.48
CA THR A 332 -15.03 12.61 0.48
C THR A 332 -16.23 11.76 0.88
N MET A 333 -17.42 12.37 0.90
CA MET A 333 -18.69 11.69 1.18
C MET A 333 -19.53 11.59 -0.10
N LEU A 334 -20.01 10.39 -0.42
CA LEU A 334 -20.88 10.14 -1.58
C LEU A 334 -22.36 10.15 -1.14
N THR A 335 -23.13 11.10 -1.66
CA THR A 335 -24.51 11.36 -1.20
C THR A 335 -25.55 10.37 -1.71
N ASP A 336 -25.27 9.73 -2.84
CA ASP A 336 -26.15 8.80 -3.56
C ASP A 336 -25.81 7.33 -3.31
N ALA A 337 -24.55 7.02 -2.95
CA ALA A 337 -24.09 5.67 -2.54
C ALA A 337 -24.29 5.39 -1.03
N THR A 338 -25.35 5.93 -0.43
CA THR A 338 -25.74 5.66 0.96
C THR A 338 -27.26 5.80 1.17
N ALA A 339 -27.78 5.17 2.22
CA ALA A 339 -29.18 5.28 2.64
C ALA A 339 -29.33 5.31 4.18
N ALA A 340 -30.45 5.87 4.64
CA ALA A 340 -30.85 5.96 6.04
C ALA A 340 -32.17 5.22 6.31
N PHE A 341 -32.61 5.19 7.56
CA PHE A 341 -33.93 4.65 7.93
C PHE A 341 -35.10 5.59 7.56
N SER A 342 -34.81 6.81 7.11
CA SER A 342 -35.76 7.67 6.41
C SER A 342 -35.04 8.61 5.44
N THR A 343 -35.75 9.06 4.41
CA THR A 343 -35.25 10.07 3.46
C THR A 343 -34.90 11.38 4.18
N GLU A 344 -35.67 11.78 5.19
CA GLU A 344 -35.38 12.95 6.02
C GLU A 344 -34.05 12.84 6.77
N GLN A 345 -33.79 11.69 7.42
CA GLN A 345 -32.52 11.46 8.13
C GLN A 345 -31.33 11.51 7.18
N LYS A 346 -31.47 10.90 6.00
CA LYS A 346 -30.44 10.96 4.95
C LYS A 346 -30.20 12.40 4.53
N ASN A 347 -31.25 13.12 4.15
CA ASN A 347 -31.15 14.49 3.65
C ASN A 347 -30.57 15.45 4.71
N ALA A 348 -30.94 15.29 5.98
CA ALA A 348 -30.35 16.06 7.06
C ALA A 348 -28.84 15.80 7.15
N ALA A 349 -28.43 14.54 7.15
CA ALA A 349 -27.01 14.18 7.18
C ALA A 349 -26.25 14.72 5.97
N THR A 350 -26.72 14.45 4.74
CA THR A 350 -26.01 14.82 3.51
C THR A 350 -25.96 16.32 3.27
N ASN A 351 -27.06 17.04 3.54
CA ASN A 351 -27.20 18.44 3.11
C ASN A 351 -26.80 19.42 4.21
N ILE A 352 -26.96 19.05 5.48
CA ILE A 352 -26.75 19.95 6.62
C ILE A 352 -25.47 19.58 7.36
N ILE A 353 -25.24 18.28 7.58
CA ILE A 353 -24.23 17.83 8.55
C ILE A 353 -22.88 17.51 7.92
N TRP A 354 -22.86 16.74 6.83
CA TRP A 354 -21.62 16.34 6.16
C TRP A 354 -20.74 17.53 5.72
N PRO A 355 -21.29 18.65 5.20
CA PRO A 355 -20.50 19.82 4.84
C PRO A 355 -19.75 20.46 6.02
N LEU A 356 -20.10 20.14 7.26
CA LEU A 356 -19.45 20.69 8.46
C LEU A 356 -18.10 20.04 8.76
N PHE A 357 -17.83 18.83 8.25
CA PHE A 357 -16.61 18.10 8.60
C PHE A 357 -15.91 17.47 7.39
N ALA A 358 -16.64 17.13 6.31
CA ALA A 358 -16.04 16.54 5.12
C ALA A 358 -15.48 17.64 4.22
N GLN A 359 -14.28 17.43 3.68
CA GLN A 359 -13.67 18.36 2.72
C GLN A 359 -14.41 18.36 1.39
N LYS A 360 -15.05 17.23 1.02
CA LYS A 360 -15.87 17.12 -0.19
C LYS A 360 -17.13 16.31 0.07
N VAL A 361 -18.27 16.85 -0.36
CA VAL A 361 -19.55 16.15 -0.42
C VAL A 361 -20.02 16.18 -1.87
N THR A 362 -20.27 15.03 -2.46
CA THR A 362 -20.51 14.94 -3.92
C THR A 362 -21.31 13.69 -4.28
N THR A 363 -21.71 13.58 -5.55
CA THR A 363 -22.37 12.38 -6.10
C THR A 363 -21.32 11.39 -6.60
N THR A 364 -21.71 10.12 -6.71
CA THR A 364 -20.86 9.05 -7.26
C THR A 364 -20.38 9.40 -8.67
N ALA A 365 -21.27 9.92 -9.52
CA ALA A 365 -20.95 10.33 -10.88
C ALA A 365 -19.89 11.46 -10.93
N ALA A 366 -20.04 12.49 -10.10
CA ALA A 366 -19.10 13.61 -10.06
C ALA A 366 -17.73 13.21 -9.49
N TRP A 367 -17.71 12.34 -8.48
CA TRP A 367 -16.49 11.75 -7.97
C TRP A 367 -15.76 10.93 -9.06
N ALA A 368 -16.47 10.04 -9.75
CA ALA A 368 -15.91 9.24 -10.84
C ALA A 368 -15.38 10.09 -12.00
N ALA A 369 -16.05 11.20 -12.33
CA ALA A 369 -15.57 12.16 -13.33
C ALA A 369 -14.26 12.85 -12.91
N GLY A 370 -14.13 13.22 -11.63
CA GLY A 370 -12.92 13.84 -11.07
C GLY A 370 -11.67 12.97 -11.24
N LEU A 371 -11.79 11.66 -10.98
CA LEU A 371 -10.68 10.71 -11.16
C LEU A 371 -10.18 10.62 -12.61
N LYS A 372 -11.07 10.82 -13.59
CA LYS A 372 -10.70 10.82 -15.02
C LYS A 372 -9.98 12.12 -15.43
N GLY A 373 -10.33 13.25 -14.81
CA GLY A 373 -9.70 14.55 -15.02
C GLY A 373 -8.25 14.58 -14.53
N GLU A 374 -8.01 14.11 -13.31
CA GLU A 374 -6.66 14.05 -12.72
C GLU A 374 -5.71 13.14 -13.51
N LYS A 375 -6.21 12.03 -14.08
CA LYS A 375 -5.42 11.16 -14.98
C LYS A 375 -5.06 11.83 -16.31
N ARG A 376 -5.90 12.75 -16.82
CA ARG A 376 -5.60 13.48 -18.07
C ARG A 376 -4.56 14.57 -17.85
N GLU A 377 -4.60 15.27 -16.71
CA GLU A 377 -3.58 16.28 -16.38
C GLU A 377 -2.21 15.64 -16.12
N LYS A 378 -2.15 14.50 -15.42
CA LYS A 378 -0.89 13.75 -15.21
C LYS A 378 -0.29 13.15 -16.49
N ASN A 379 -1.10 12.91 -17.52
CA ASN A 379 -0.66 12.35 -18.81
C ASN A 379 -0.45 13.41 -19.91
N GLY A 380 -0.86 14.66 -19.68
CA GLY A 380 -0.83 15.76 -20.64
C GLY A 380 0.30 16.79 -20.42
N SER A 381 1.18 16.57 -19.44
CA SER A 381 2.33 17.42 -19.12
C SER A 381 3.66 16.73 -19.43
#